data_AF-A0A1S2LTE6-F1
#
_entry.id   AF-A0A1S2LTE6-F1
#
_cell.length_a   1.000
_cell.length_b   1.000
_cell.length_c   1.000
_cell.angle_alpha   90.00
_cell.angle_beta   90.00
_cell.angle_gamma   90.00
#
_symmetry.space_group_name_H-M   'P 1'
#
loop_
_entity.id
_entity.type
_entity.pdbx_description
1 polymer ?
#
loop_
_entity_poly.entity_id
_entity_poly.type
_entity_poly.pdbx_seq_one_letter_code
_entity_poly.pdbx_strand_id
1 'polypeptide(L)'
;MPLFNRLLEIPLFENWLPDRLKPVKDEFISDQYSQTLLTETENFINEIINLSDMERINRHFKKNTSQVKINLKIKKKRMRLDFGDQKRSEAPIKKRVIIDVYRKIYKAKNGVGKVTEATIYYTYQGQSFVRSVKRSPYLRSIFYKLDMLDDALIGRLVKENELQIRPDTNSPPTEKQEEIKALLVEIKRITKQNISLSVDPIIENRLAHIIEHIDTITPDFHLLDVEERHMLKRILREDLPNLLHSYLALTNQQQLEQKENIFVALSRIELKILALIKEMEKMKLERMEHLLRLNKVRYDK
;
A
#
# COMPACT_ATOMS: atom_id res chain seq x y z
N MET A 1 -22.54 -1.09 -6.18
CA MET A 1 -22.91 -0.85 -7.59
C MET A 1 -22.28 -1.88 -8.55
N PRO A 2 -22.79 -3.13 -8.69
CA PRO A 2 -22.19 -4.10 -9.61
C PRO A 2 -23.08 -4.52 -10.81
N LEU A 3 -24.40 -4.30 -10.79
CA LEU A 3 -25.32 -4.88 -11.78
C LEU A 3 -25.38 -4.12 -13.12
N PHE A 4 -25.39 -2.79 -13.09
CA PHE A 4 -25.43 -1.97 -14.32
C PHE A 4 -24.18 -2.14 -15.20
N ASN A 5 -23.01 -2.33 -14.58
CA ASN A 5 -21.77 -2.54 -15.33
C ASN A 5 -21.73 -3.90 -16.03
N ARG A 6 -22.53 -4.90 -15.60
CA ARG A 6 -22.64 -6.23 -16.22
C ARG A 6 -23.60 -6.25 -17.42
N LEU A 7 -24.64 -5.42 -17.40
CA LEU A 7 -25.61 -5.30 -18.51
C LEU A 7 -24.98 -4.69 -19.77
N LEU A 8 -24.03 -3.77 -19.61
CA LEU A 8 -23.22 -3.21 -20.70
C LEU A 8 -22.19 -4.21 -21.27
N GLU A 9 -22.15 -5.46 -20.79
CA GLU A 9 -21.19 -6.49 -21.20
C GLU A 9 -21.78 -7.52 -22.17
N ILE A 10 -23.05 -7.37 -22.57
CA ILE A 10 -23.72 -8.23 -23.55
C ILE A 10 -23.45 -7.67 -24.97
N PRO A 11 -23.04 -8.50 -25.96
CA PRO A 11 -22.69 -8.06 -27.33
C PRO A 11 -23.77 -7.19 -28.02
N LEU A 12 -25.04 -7.41 -27.67
CA LEU A 12 -26.19 -6.65 -28.19
C LEU A 12 -26.19 -5.16 -27.84
N PHE A 13 -25.49 -4.73 -26.78
CA PHE A 13 -25.45 -3.32 -26.33
C PHE A 13 -24.16 -2.57 -26.72
N GLU A 14 -23.24 -3.19 -27.46
CA GLU A 14 -21.98 -2.56 -27.85
C GLU A 14 -22.16 -1.30 -28.72
N ASN A 15 -23.25 -1.24 -29.48
CA ASN A 15 -23.55 -0.09 -30.35
C ASN A 15 -23.85 1.20 -29.58
N TRP A 16 -24.32 1.10 -28.32
CA TRP A 16 -24.67 2.25 -27.47
C TRP A 16 -23.55 2.68 -26.52
N LEU A 17 -22.43 1.95 -26.49
CA LEU A 17 -21.27 2.37 -25.72
C LEU A 17 -20.61 3.61 -26.36
N PRO A 18 -20.13 4.58 -25.56
CA PRO A 18 -19.21 5.61 -26.04
C PRO A 18 -18.00 4.98 -26.71
N ASP A 19 -17.46 5.62 -27.76
CA ASP A 19 -16.36 5.08 -28.57
C ASP A 19 -15.20 4.53 -27.74
N ARG A 20 -14.81 5.24 -26.67
CA ARG A 20 -13.70 4.87 -25.76
C ARG A 20 -13.96 3.59 -24.96
N LEU A 21 -15.21 3.17 -24.80
CA LEU A 21 -15.60 1.96 -24.07
C LEU A 21 -15.85 0.76 -25.00
N LYS A 22 -16.03 1.00 -26.30
CA LYS A 22 -16.17 -0.07 -27.29
C LYS A 22 -14.87 -0.88 -27.37
N PRO A 23 -14.91 -2.22 -27.33
CA PRO A 23 -13.72 -3.03 -27.49
C PRO A 23 -13.10 -2.80 -28.87
N VAL A 24 -11.78 -2.89 -28.92
CA VAL A 24 -11.05 -2.97 -30.20
C VAL A 24 -11.37 -4.29 -30.89
N LYS A 25 -11.52 -4.28 -32.22
CA LYS A 25 -11.66 -5.49 -33.01
C LYS A 25 -10.31 -6.16 -33.20
N ASP A 26 -10.28 -7.49 -33.18
CA ASP A 26 -9.04 -8.27 -33.26
C ASP A 26 -8.27 -8.04 -34.56
N GLU A 27 -8.96 -7.81 -35.68
CA GLU A 27 -8.37 -7.50 -37.00
C GLU A 27 -7.41 -6.31 -36.97
N PHE A 28 -7.60 -5.35 -36.06
CA PHE A 28 -6.77 -4.16 -35.93
C PHE A 28 -5.58 -4.35 -34.99
N ILE A 29 -5.39 -5.53 -34.39
CA ILE A 29 -4.28 -5.83 -33.46
C ILE A 29 -3.56 -7.14 -33.84
N SER A 30 -4.21 -8.02 -34.60
CA SER A 30 -3.66 -9.32 -34.99
C SER A 30 -2.52 -9.23 -36.00
N ASP A 31 -2.25 -8.05 -36.59
CA ASP A 31 -1.20 -7.85 -37.59
C ASP A 31 0.22 -8.01 -37.01
N GLN A 32 1.15 -8.46 -37.84
CA GLN A 32 2.55 -8.72 -37.45
C GLN A 32 3.21 -7.48 -36.83
N TYR A 33 2.98 -6.29 -37.39
CA TYR A 33 3.53 -5.05 -36.85
C TYR A 33 3.05 -4.74 -35.43
N SER A 34 1.75 -4.98 -35.14
CA SER A 34 1.23 -4.87 -33.78
C SER A 34 1.85 -5.90 -32.85
N GLN A 35 2.03 -7.14 -33.30
CA GLN A 35 2.69 -8.16 -32.48
C GLN A 35 4.14 -7.79 -32.17
N THR A 36 4.88 -7.22 -33.13
CA THR A 36 6.22 -6.68 -32.89
C THR A 36 6.20 -5.55 -31.86
N LEU A 37 5.28 -4.59 -32.00
CA LEU A 37 5.11 -3.49 -31.04
C LEU A 37 4.80 -3.99 -29.63
N LEU A 38 3.89 -4.96 -29.49
CA LEU A 38 3.51 -5.57 -28.21
C LEU A 38 4.70 -6.32 -27.61
N THR A 39 5.39 -7.14 -28.40
CA THR A 39 6.57 -7.90 -27.97
C THR A 39 7.70 -6.98 -27.51
N GLU A 40 8.00 -5.92 -28.26
CA GLU A 40 9.00 -4.93 -27.86
C GLU A 40 8.61 -4.22 -26.56
N THR A 41 7.32 -3.95 -26.36
CA THR A 41 6.79 -3.36 -25.14
C THR A 41 6.92 -4.31 -23.95
N GLU A 42 6.62 -5.59 -24.13
CA GLU A 42 6.81 -6.62 -23.10
C GLU A 42 8.27 -6.78 -22.72
N ASN A 43 9.16 -6.84 -23.70
CA ASN A 43 10.61 -6.91 -23.48
C ASN A 43 11.11 -5.68 -22.72
N PHE A 44 10.66 -4.48 -23.08
CA PHE A 44 10.99 -3.26 -22.35
C PHE A 44 10.50 -3.28 -20.89
N ILE A 45 9.30 -3.80 -20.63
CA ILE A 45 8.83 -3.96 -19.24
C ILE A 45 9.68 -4.99 -18.51
N ASN A 46 10.02 -6.12 -19.14
CA ASN A 46 10.92 -7.13 -18.57
C ASN A 46 12.30 -6.57 -18.25
N GLU A 47 12.88 -5.76 -19.15
CA GLU A 47 14.15 -5.04 -18.93
C GLU A 47 14.05 -4.20 -17.64
N ILE A 48 12.95 -3.46 -17.45
CA ILE A 48 12.73 -2.63 -16.26
C ILE A 48 12.52 -3.47 -14.99
N ILE A 49 11.81 -4.60 -15.09
CA ILE A 49 11.66 -5.58 -14.00
C ILE A 49 13.02 -6.18 -13.63
N ASN A 50 13.95 -6.33 -14.56
CA ASN A 50 15.28 -6.90 -14.32
C ASN A 50 16.31 -5.85 -13.85
N LEU A 51 16.20 -4.59 -14.28
CA LEU A 51 17.05 -3.45 -13.89
C LEU A 51 16.89 -3.02 -12.43
N SER A 52 16.38 -3.91 -11.61
CA SER A 52 15.60 -3.55 -10.47
C SER A 52 16.52 -3.56 -9.24
N ASP A 53 17.29 -2.48 -9.15
CA ASP A 53 17.88 -1.86 -7.95
C ASP A 53 17.50 -0.37 -8.02
N MET A 54 16.22 -0.09 -7.78
CA MET A 54 15.65 1.25 -8.02
C MET A 54 15.31 1.95 -6.71
N GLU A 55 16.28 2.67 -6.13
CA GLU A 55 16.17 3.46 -4.88
C GLU A 55 15.13 4.61 -4.89
N ARG A 56 14.43 4.85 -6.02
CA ARG A 56 13.52 6.01 -6.15
C ARG A 56 12.19 5.61 -6.77
N ILE A 57 11.10 5.92 -6.05
CA ILE A 57 9.71 5.56 -6.34
C ILE A 57 9.16 6.24 -7.62
N ASN A 58 9.65 7.44 -7.96
CA ASN A 58 9.21 8.18 -9.14
C ASN A 58 10.25 8.06 -10.25
N ARG A 59 9.91 7.35 -11.34
CA ARG A 59 10.81 7.19 -12.49
C ARG A 59 10.07 7.24 -13.81
N HIS A 60 10.83 7.55 -14.85
CA HIS A 60 10.35 7.66 -16.20
C HIS A 60 11.33 6.95 -17.13
N PHE A 61 10.88 5.85 -17.71
CA PHE A 61 11.63 5.08 -18.68
C PHE A 61 11.09 5.37 -20.08
N LYS A 62 12.00 5.50 -21.03
CA LYS A 62 11.66 5.71 -22.44
C LYS A 62 12.53 4.82 -23.31
N LYS A 63 11.92 4.20 -24.32
CA LYS A 63 12.60 3.50 -25.42
C LYS A 63 12.04 4.03 -26.72
N ASN A 64 12.92 4.57 -27.55
CA ASN A 64 12.57 5.09 -28.86
C ASN A 64 13.44 4.36 -29.88
N THR A 65 12.81 3.63 -30.80
CA THR A 65 13.45 3.08 -31.99
C THR A 65 12.93 3.82 -33.22
N SER A 66 13.41 3.50 -34.42
CA SER A 66 12.86 4.06 -35.66
C SER A 66 11.40 3.66 -35.88
N GLN A 67 11.00 2.49 -35.37
CA GLN A 67 9.68 1.90 -35.57
C GLN A 67 8.72 2.20 -34.42
N VAL A 68 9.19 2.15 -33.16
CA VAL A 68 8.33 2.26 -31.98
C VAL A 68 8.77 3.32 -30.98
N LYS A 69 7.81 3.76 -30.16
CA LYS A 69 8.03 4.65 -29.03
C LYS A 69 7.30 4.09 -27.83
N ILE A 70 8.03 3.83 -26.74
CA ILE A 70 7.50 3.28 -25.50
C ILE A 70 7.92 4.20 -24.35
N ASN A 71 6.96 4.62 -23.52
CA ASN A 71 7.20 5.42 -22.33
C ASN A 71 6.48 4.82 -21.13
N LEU A 72 7.22 4.49 -20.08
CA LEU A 72 6.67 4.02 -18.81
C LEU A 72 6.96 5.03 -17.71
N LYS A 73 5.91 5.63 -17.16
CA LYS A 73 5.97 6.56 -16.03
C LYS A 73 5.48 5.86 -14.77
N ILE A 74 6.36 5.71 -13.80
CA ILE A 74 6.08 5.15 -12.49
C ILE A 74 6.00 6.31 -11.50
N LYS A 75 4.86 6.48 -10.86
CA LYS A 75 4.66 7.43 -9.77
C LYS A 75 4.26 6.68 -8.51
N LYS A 76 4.35 7.36 -7.35
CA LYS A 76 3.91 6.83 -6.05
C LYS A 76 2.52 6.16 -6.10
N LYS A 77 1.49 6.80 -6.68
CA LYS A 77 0.10 6.29 -6.68
C LYS A 77 -0.32 5.49 -7.94
N ARG A 78 0.33 5.73 -9.09
CA ARG A 78 -0.12 5.26 -10.41
C ARG A 78 1.06 4.93 -11.31
N MET A 79 0.84 4.01 -12.25
CA MET A 79 1.76 3.73 -13.35
C MET A 79 1.04 4.00 -14.67
N ARG A 80 1.75 4.64 -15.59
CA ARG A 80 1.23 4.94 -16.93
C ARG A 80 2.20 4.45 -17.99
N LEU A 81 1.73 3.55 -18.82
CA LEU A 81 2.41 3.03 -20.00
C LEU A 81 1.78 3.67 -21.25
N ASP A 82 2.63 4.22 -22.11
CA ASP A 82 2.25 4.89 -23.36
C ASP A 82 3.19 4.41 -24.46
N PHE A 83 2.67 3.59 -25.38
CA PHE A 83 3.45 2.99 -26.45
C PHE A 83 2.74 3.09 -27.79
N GLY A 84 3.49 3.15 -28.88
CA GLY A 84 2.90 3.23 -30.21
C GLY A 84 3.93 3.33 -31.33
N ASP A 85 3.41 3.25 -32.55
CA ASP A 85 4.17 3.40 -33.78
C ASP A 85 4.72 4.81 -33.94
N GLN A 86 5.95 4.92 -34.44
CA GLN A 86 6.52 6.18 -34.87
C GLN A 86 6.09 6.57 -36.28
N LYS A 87 6.34 7.83 -36.65
CA LYS A 87 6.04 8.34 -38.00
C LYS A 87 6.75 7.54 -39.10
N ARG A 88 7.93 7.00 -38.82
CA ARG A 88 8.73 6.17 -39.73
C ARG A 88 8.40 4.68 -39.66
N SER A 89 7.39 4.29 -38.87
CA SER A 89 6.93 2.90 -38.81
C SER A 89 6.38 2.46 -40.17
N GLU A 90 6.73 1.24 -40.56
CA GLU A 90 6.21 0.57 -41.76
C GLU A 90 4.78 0.03 -41.58
N ALA A 91 4.24 0.11 -40.35
CA ALA A 91 2.91 -0.38 -40.06
C ALA A 91 1.83 0.32 -40.92
N PRO A 92 0.96 -0.43 -41.60
CA PRO A 92 -0.09 0.13 -42.46
C PRO A 92 -1.12 0.94 -41.66
N ILE A 93 -1.35 0.52 -40.40
CA ILE A 93 -2.19 1.23 -39.44
C ILE A 93 -1.32 1.58 -38.25
N LYS A 94 -1.06 2.87 -38.07
CA LYS A 94 -0.30 3.39 -36.93
C LYS A 94 -1.17 3.42 -35.69
N LYS A 95 -0.67 2.84 -34.61
CA LYS A 95 -1.41 2.63 -33.37
C LYS A 95 -0.68 3.30 -32.20
N ARG A 96 -1.44 3.78 -31.23
CA ARG A 96 -0.93 4.23 -29.93
C ARG A 96 -1.82 3.69 -28.83
N VAL A 97 -1.22 3.05 -27.85
CA VAL A 97 -1.90 2.46 -26.71
C VAL A 97 -1.49 3.18 -25.44
N ILE A 98 -2.49 3.50 -24.61
CA ILE A 98 -2.29 4.10 -23.29
C ILE A 98 -2.95 3.21 -22.25
N ILE A 99 -2.16 2.81 -21.26
CA ILE A 99 -2.61 2.04 -20.09
C ILE A 99 -2.23 2.82 -18.83
N ASP A 100 -3.22 3.18 -18.01
CA ASP A 100 -3.04 3.82 -16.71
C ASP A 100 -3.66 2.95 -15.62
N VAL A 101 -2.83 2.53 -14.67
CA VAL A 101 -3.22 1.66 -13.56
C VAL A 101 -2.89 2.33 -12.23
N TYR A 102 -3.80 2.21 -11.27
CA TYR A 102 -3.45 2.43 -9.87
C TYR A 102 -2.50 1.33 -9.40
N ARG A 103 -1.53 1.70 -8.57
CA ARG A 103 -0.71 0.71 -7.88
C ARG A 103 -1.53 -0.03 -6.83
N LYS A 104 -1.27 -1.32 -6.63
CA LYS A 104 -2.05 -2.22 -5.74
C LYS A 104 -2.17 -1.67 -4.32
N ILE A 105 -1.09 -1.09 -3.78
CA ILE A 105 -1.04 -0.48 -2.44
C ILE A 105 -2.11 0.61 -2.26
N TYR A 106 -2.49 1.32 -3.32
CA TYR A 106 -3.45 2.43 -3.22
C TYR A 106 -4.88 2.02 -3.59
N LYS A 107 -5.04 1.31 -4.71
CA LYS A 107 -6.36 0.86 -5.19
C LYS A 107 -6.20 -0.41 -6.02
N ALA A 108 -6.73 -1.52 -5.50
CA ALA A 108 -6.79 -2.79 -6.20
C ALA A 108 -8.22 -3.21 -6.54
N LYS A 109 -8.38 -4.01 -7.60
CA LYS A 109 -9.60 -4.76 -7.91
C LYS A 109 -9.17 -6.21 -8.16
N ASN A 110 -9.67 -7.15 -7.36
CA ASN A 110 -9.30 -8.57 -7.44
C ASN A 110 -7.80 -8.83 -7.28
N GLY A 111 -7.10 -8.08 -6.42
CA GLY A 111 -5.65 -8.25 -6.19
C GLY A 111 -4.74 -7.63 -7.26
N VAL A 112 -5.31 -7.09 -8.34
CA VAL A 112 -4.59 -6.38 -9.41
C VAL A 112 -4.82 -4.88 -9.27
N GLY A 113 -3.83 -4.07 -9.62
CA GLY A 113 -3.95 -2.61 -9.65
C GLY A 113 -5.18 -2.15 -10.46
N LYS A 114 -6.00 -1.25 -9.91
CA LYS A 114 -7.24 -0.84 -10.60
C LYS A 114 -6.89 -0.11 -11.90
N VAL A 115 -7.21 -0.72 -13.04
CA VAL A 115 -7.10 -0.10 -14.37
C VAL A 115 -8.05 1.09 -14.46
N THR A 116 -7.49 2.25 -14.74
CA THR A 116 -8.23 3.51 -14.91
C THR A 116 -8.44 3.88 -16.35
N GLU A 117 -7.44 3.61 -17.19
CA GLU A 117 -7.49 3.80 -18.64
C GLU A 117 -6.78 2.62 -19.30
N ALA A 118 -7.35 2.16 -20.42
CA ALA A 118 -6.79 1.14 -21.27
C ALA A 118 -7.36 1.37 -22.67
N THR A 119 -6.76 2.29 -23.42
CA THR A 119 -7.28 2.78 -24.70
C THR A 119 -6.26 2.63 -25.82
N ILE A 120 -6.74 2.35 -27.03
CA ILE A 120 -5.96 2.38 -28.28
C ILE A 120 -6.51 3.45 -29.21
N TYR A 121 -5.59 4.17 -29.83
CA TYR A 121 -5.82 5.21 -30.82
C TYR A 121 -5.24 4.73 -32.15
N TYR A 122 -6.02 4.76 -33.22
CA TYR A 122 -5.55 4.42 -34.56
C TYR A 122 -6.35 5.18 -35.60
N THR A 123 -5.80 5.32 -36.81
CA THR A 123 -6.50 5.91 -37.95
C THR A 123 -6.65 4.88 -39.05
N TYR A 124 -7.87 4.71 -39.54
CA TYR A 124 -8.21 3.76 -40.59
C TYR A 124 -9.16 4.45 -41.58
N GLN A 125 -8.87 4.38 -42.88
CA GLN A 125 -9.66 5.00 -43.95
C GLN A 125 -9.97 6.50 -43.70
N GLY A 126 -8.98 7.24 -43.20
CA GLY A 126 -9.12 8.69 -42.93
C GLY A 126 -9.89 9.04 -41.65
N GLN A 127 -10.40 8.06 -40.90
CA GLN A 127 -11.11 8.27 -39.64
C GLN A 127 -10.27 7.83 -38.45
N SER A 128 -10.27 8.65 -37.38
CA SER A 128 -9.59 8.32 -36.13
C SER A 128 -10.53 7.58 -35.17
N PHE A 129 -10.06 6.46 -34.64
CA PHE A 129 -10.78 5.63 -33.71
C PHE A 129 -10.10 5.62 -32.35
N VAL A 130 -10.94 5.62 -31.30
CA VAL A 130 -10.51 5.36 -29.92
C VAL A 130 -11.30 4.17 -29.41
N ARG A 131 -10.62 3.13 -28.95
CA ARG A 131 -11.23 1.88 -28.49
C ARG A 131 -10.62 1.41 -27.17
N SER A 132 -11.36 0.61 -26.42
CA SER A 132 -10.90 -0.02 -25.19
C SER A 132 -10.08 -1.27 -25.51
N VAL A 133 -8.89 -1.38 -24.93
CA VAL A 133 -8.04 -2.59 -24.98
C VAL A 133 -8.11 -3.42 -23.72
N LYS A 134 -8.95 -3.02 -22.75
CA LYS A 134 -9.03 -3.64 -21.42
C LYS A 134 -9.33 -5.14 -21.46
N ARG A 135 -10.10 -5.59 -22.47
CA ARG A 135 -10.49 -6.99 -22.66
C ARG A 135 -9.77 -7.66 -23.82
N SER A 136 -8.85 -6.97 -24.49
CA SER A 136 -8.17 -7.54 -25.65
C SER A 136 -7.25 -8.68 -25.21
N PRO A 137 -7.34 -9.86 -25.85
CA PRO A 137 -6.49 -11.00 -25.50
C PRO A 137 -5.01 -10.70 -25.77
N TYR A 138 -4.70 -9.91 -26.80
CA TYR A 138 -3.33 -9.54 -27.19
C TYR A 138 -2.59 -8.70 -26.15
N LEU A 139 -3.31 -7.92 -25.33
CA LEU A 139 -2.69 -7.07 -24.31
C LEU A 139 -2.67 -7.72 -22.93
N ARG A 140 -3.21 -8.93 -22.78
CA ARG A 140 -3.25 -9.65 -21.50
C ARG A 140 -1.86 -9.84 -20.92
N SER A 141 -0.87 -10.16 -21.76
CA SER A 141 0.52 -10.30 -21.33
C SER A 141 1.07 -8.98 -20.80
N ILE A 142 0.86 -7.85 -21.51
CA ILE A 142 1.26 -6.51 -21.02
C ILE A 142 0.62 -6.18 -19.67
N PHE A 143 -0.67 -6.44 -19.48
CA PHE A 143 -1.33 -6.23 -18.18
C PHE A 143 -0.69 -7.08 -17.08
N TYR A 144 -0.38 -8.34 -17.38
CA TYR A 144 0.31 -9.23 -16.46
C TYR A 144 1.73 -8.74 -16.14
N LYS A 145 2.49 -8.26 -17.13
CA LYS A 145 3.83 -7.68 -16.92
C LYS A 145 3.80 -6.40 -16.08
N LEU A 146 2.79 -5.55 -16.27
CA LEU A 146 2.59 -4.38 -15.41
C LEU A 146 2.23 -4.78 -13.98
N ASP A 147 1.48 -5.87 -13.81
CA ASP A 147 1.16 -6.42 -12.50
C ASP A 147 2.41 -6.97 -11.79
N MET A 148 3.22 -7.77 -12.50
CA MET A 148 4.52 -8.26 -12.03
C MET A 148 5.48 -7.12 -11.70
N LEU A 149 5.50 -6.06 -12.50
CA LEU A 149 6.29 -4.88 -12.22
C LEU A 149 5.82 -4.21 -10.93
N ASP A 150 4.50 -4.05 -10.72
CA ASP A 150 4.00 -3.51 -9.47
C ASP A 150 4.37 -4.43 -8.31
N ASP A 151 4.28 -5.75 -8.45
CA ASP A 151 4.70 -6.71 -7.42
C ASP A 151 6.19 -6.64 -7.13
N ALA A 152 7.04 -6.44 -8.14
CA ALA A 152 8.47 -6.23 -7.94
C ALA A 152 8.75 -4.91 -7.20
N LEU A 153 8.01 -3.86 -7.54
CA LEU A 153 8.12 -2.55 -6.88
C LEU A 153 7.50 -2.56 -5.48
N ILE A 154 6.46 -3.35 -5.24
CA ILE A 154 5.84 -3.57 -3.93
C ILE A 154 6.75 -4.43 -3.12
N GLY A 155 7.26 -5.55 -3.63
CA GLY A 155 8.27 -6.38 -3.00
C GLY A 155 9.54 -5.59 -2.69
N ARG A 156 9.84 -4.50 -3.41
CA ARG A 156 10.87 -3.53 -3.02
C ARG A 156 10.43 -2.46 -2.04
N LEU A 157 9.22 -1.93 -2.12
CA LEU A 157 8.71 -1.05 -1.06
C LEU A 157 8.62 -1.82 0.24
N VAL A 158 8.22 -3.08 0.14
CA VAL A 158 8.18 -4.08 1.18
C VAL A 158 9.58 -4.55 1.50
N LYS A 159 10.59 -4.60 0.62
CA LYS A 159 12.02 -4.87 0.96
C LYS A 159 12.82 -3.66 1.45
N GLU A 160 12.52 -2.43 1.08
CA GLU A 160 13.00 -1.22 1.74
C GLU A 160 12.32 -1.12 3.11
N ASN A 161 11.05 -1.50 3.17
CA ASN A 161 10.38 -1.69 4.44
C ASN A 161 10.83 -2.98 5.14
N GLU A 162 11.28 -4.07 4.50
CA GLU A 162 11.59 -5.40 5.10
C GLU A 162 13.10 -5.53 5.40
N LEU A 163 13.96 -4.80 4.71
CA LEU A 163 15.30 -4.44 5.21
C LEU A 163 15.17 -3.51 6.44
N GLN A 164 13.96 -3.01 6.73
CA GLN A 164 13.57 -2.43 8.02
C GLN A 164 12.55 -3.29 8.82
N ILE A 165 12.06 -4.42 8.29
CA ILE A 165 10.89 -5.19 8.76
C ILE A 165 10.94 -6.63 8.18
N ARG A 166 11.99 -7.42 8.37
CA ARG A 166 11.85 -8.89 8.29
C ARG A 166 11.65 -9.38 9.72
N PRO A 167 10.44 -9.80 10.12
CA PRO A 167 10.31 -10.66 11.27
C PRO A 167 10.59 -12.07 10.77
N ASP A 168 11.85 -12.50 10.85
CA ASP A 168 12.11 -13.92 11.02
C ASP A 168 11.50 -14.27 12.38
N THR A 169 10.47 -15.12 12.37
CA THR A 169 9.69 -15.54 13.54
C THR A 169 10.49 -16.36 14.57
N ASN A 170 11.83 -16.33 14.50
CA ASN A 170 12.78 -16.83 15.50
C ASN A 170 14.09 -16.01 15.55
N SER A 171 14.09 -14.76 15.06
CA SER A 171 15.25 -13.87 15.18
C SER A 171 15.20 -13.08 16.49
N PRO A 172 16.37 -12.79 17.10
CA PRO A 172 16.45 -12.00 18.32
C PRO A 172 15.75 -10.64 18.15
N PRO A 173 15.17 -10.07 19.22
CA PRO A 173 14.37 -8.85 19.15
C PRO A 173 15.13 -7.74 18.41
N THR A 174 14.47 -7.10 17.45
CA THR A 174 15.07 -5.98 16.69
C THR A 174 15.39 -4.83 17.66
N GLU A 175 16.46 -4.06 17.43
CA GLU A 175 16.88 -2.94 18.30
C GLU A 175 15.71 -2.01 18.70
N LYS A 176 14.74 -1.79 17.80
CA LYS A 176 13.54 -0.96 18.04
C LYS A 176 12.54 -1.59 19.03
N GLN A 177 12.42 -2.93 19.04
CA GLN A 177 11.59 -3.66 20.00
C GLN A 177 12.29 -3.72 21.37
N GLU A 178 13.62 -3.90 21.39
CA GLU A 178 14.41 -3.82 22.62
C GLU A 178 14.33 -2.43 23.25
N GLU A 179 14.39 -1.37 22.45
CA GLU A 179 14.25 0.01 22.91
C GLU A 179 12.91 0.25 23.62
N ILE A 180 11.81 -0.32 23.10
CA ILE A 180 10.49 -0.18 23.74
C ILE A 180 10.35 -1.06 24.97
N LYS A 181 10.89 -2.27 24.94
CA LYS A 181 10.98 -3.11 26.13
C LYS A 181 11.78 -2.41 27.23
N ALA A 182 12.89 -1.76 26.89
CA ALA A 182 13.69 -0.99 27.82
C ALA A 182 12.89 0.20 28.39
N LEU A 183 12.18 0.95 27.54
CA LEU A 183 11.30 2.04 27.98
C LEU A 183 10.15 1.55 28.87
N LEU A 184 9.57 0.39 28.55
CA LEU A 184 8.54 -0.23 29.38
C LEU A 184 9.09 -0.67 30.73
N VAL A 185 10.30 -1.25 30.77
CA VAL A 185 10.97 -1.60 32.02
C VAL A 185 11.27 -0.35 32.84
N GLU A 186 11.71 0.73 32.19
CA GLU A 186 11.99 2.01 32.84
C GLU A 186 10.72 2.64 33.43
N ILE A 187 9.60 2.64 32.70
CA ILE A 187 8.32 3.13 33.23
C ILE A 187 7.79 2.21 34.32
N LYS A 188 7.87 0.89 34.16
CA LYS A 188 7.50 -0.07 35.22
C LYS A 188 8.34 0.18 36.49
N ARG A 189 9.60 0.60 36.34
CA ARG A 189 10.46 1.00 37.47
C ARG A 189 10.03 2.33 38.07
N ILE A 190 9.79 3.37 37.26
CA ILE A 190 9.35 4.69 37.71
C ILE A 190 8.02 4.59 38.44
N THR A 191 7.05 3.86 37.89
CA THR A 191 5.76 3.60 38.53
C THR A 191 5.94 2.84 39.83
N LYS A 192 6.71 1.74 39.88
CA LYS A 192 7.00 1.03 41.15
C LYS A 192 7.71 1.89 42.20
N GLN A 193 8.63 2.75 41.81
CA GLN A 193 9.29 3.68 42.72
C GLN A 193 8.30 4.74 43.24
N ASN A 194 7.42 5.23 42.38
CA ASN A 194 6.41 6.23 42.75
C ASN A 194 5.23 5.64 43.54
N ILE A 195 4.95 4.34 43.42
CA ILE A 195 3.98 3.61 44.27
C ILE A 195 4.40 3.68 45.75
N SER A 196 5.71 3.73 46.03
CA SER A 196 6.21 3.93 47.39
C SER A 196 6.08 5.38 47.90
N LEU A 197 5.72 6.33 47.03
CA LEU A 197 5.67 7.77 47.28
C LEU A 197 4.23 8.33 47.32
N SER A 198 3.25 7.56 47.79
CA SER A 198 1.87 8.04 48.05
C SER A 198 1.07 8.52 46.83
N VAL A 199 1.23 7.89 45.67
CA VAL A 199 0.31 8.09 44.53
C VAL A 199 -1.09 7.57 44.89
N ASP A 200 -2.13 8.30 44.50
CA ASP A 200 -3.53 7.88 44.68
C ASP A 200 -3.80 6.53 43.98
N PRO A 201 -4.45 5.56 44.65
CA PRO A 201 -4.73 4.23 44.09
C PRO A 201 -5.45 4.25 42.73
N ILE A 202 -6.26 5.28 42.47
CA ILE A 202 -7.01 5.41 41.20
C ILE A 202 -6.05 5.73 40.04
N ILE A 203 -5.06 6.59 40.27
CA ILE A 203 -4.05 6.97 39.28
C ILE A 203 -3.11 5.78 39.03
N GLU A 204 -2.73 5.07 40.10
CA GLU A 204 -1.93 3.86 40.02
C GLU A 204 -2.58 2.79 39.15
N ASN A 205 -3.85 2.47 39.41
CA ASN A 205 -4.58 1.46 38.65
C ASN A 205 -4.68 1.83 37.16
N ARG A 206 -4.91 3.11 36.85
CA ARG A 206 -4.96 3.60 35.46
C ARG A 206 -3.60 3.45 34.75
N LEU A 207 -2.51 3.78 35.44
CA LEU A 207 -1.16 3.60 34.91
C LEU A 207 -0.85 2.13 34.66
N ALA A 208 -1.26 1.24 35.57
CA ALA A 208 -1.10 -0.21 35.40
C ALA A 208 -1.82 -0.71 34.14
N HIS A 209 -3.06 -0.31 33.92
CA HIS A 209 -3.82 -0.66 32.70
C HIS A 209 -3.16 -0.13 31.43
N ILE A 210 -2.67 1.12 31.42
CA ILE A 210 -1.96 1.67 30.26
C ILE A 210 -0.72 0.83 29.95
N ILE A 211 0.06 0.48 30.97
CA ILE A 211 1.27 -0.33 30.80
C ILE A 211 0.92 -1.72 30.27
N GLU A 212 -0.14 -2.35 30.80
CA GLU A 212 -0.63 -3.65 30.33
C GLU A 212 -1.02 -3.60 28.85
N HIS A 213 -1.82 -2.61 28.45
CA HIS A 213 -2.20 -2.43 27.04
C HIS A 213 -0.96 -2.23 26.14
N ILE A 214 0.04 -1.46 26.55
CA ILE A 214 1.27 -1.29 25.76
C ILE A 214 2.08 -2.59 25.69
N ASP A 215 2.09 -3.39 26.76
CA ASP A 215 2.75 -4.71 26.78
C ASP A 215 2.13 -5.63 25.71
N THR A 216 0.81 -5.60 25.53
CA THR A 216 0.12 -6.39 24.49
C THR A 216 0.48 -5.96 23.06
N ILE A 217 0.81 -4.67 22.85
CA ILE A 217 1.19 -4.13 21.54
C ILE A 217 2.66 -4.45 21.21
N THR A 218 3.51 -4.51 22.23
CA THR A 218 4.97 -4.68 22.10
C THR A 218 5.42 -5.82 21.16
N PRO A 219 4.87 -7.06 21.22
CA PRO A 219 5.28 -8.12 20.29
C PRO A 219 4.99 -7.77 18.83
N ASP A 220 3.90 -7.07 18.59
CA ASP A 220 3.42 -6.70 17.25
C ASP A 220 3.74 -5.25 16.88
N PHE A 221 4.65 -4.60 17.61
CA PHE A 221 5.01 -3.20 17.41
C PHE A 221 5.47 -2.88 15.98
N HIS A 222 5.99 -3.87 15.28
CA HIS A 222 6.41 -3.75 13.88
C HIS A 222 5.25 -3.51 12.90
N LEU A 223 4.01 -3.91 13.27
CA LEU A 223 2.80 -3.72 12.46
C LEU A 223 2.27 -2.29 12.49
N LEU A 224 2.66 -1.50 13.50
CA LEU A 224 2.29 -0.10 13.62
C LEU A 224 3.04 0.75 12.59
N ASP A 225 2.39 1.81 12.13
CA ASP A 225 2.97 2.76 11.20
C ASP A 225 4.04 3.66 11.87
N VAL A 226 4.71 4.51 11.10
CA VAL A 226 5.78 5.36 11.65
C VAL A 226 5.24 6.36 12.68
N GLU A 227 4.04 6.91 12.45
CA GLU A 227 3.46 7.94 13.32
C GLU A 227 2.98 7.34 14.65
N GLU A 228 2.32 6.19 14.60
CA GLU A 228 1.85 5.39 15.75
C GLU A 228 3.01 4.94 16.62
N ARG A 229 4.10 4.48 16.00
CA ARG A 229 5.33 4.09 16.71
C ARG A 229 5.98 5.28 17.41
N HIS A 230 6.05 6.44 16.74
CA HIS A 230 6.54 7.67 17.37
C HIS A 230 5.63 8.13 18.51
N MET A 231 4.31 8.01 18.36
CA MET A 231 3.35 8.34 19.41
C MET A 231 3.57 7.49 20.66
N LEU A 232 3.67 6.16 20.54
CA LEU A 232 3.95 5.27 21.67
C LEU A 232 5.29 5.57 22.34
N LYS A 233 6.34 5.83 21.54
CA LYS A 233 7.64 6.24 22.09
C LYS A 233 7.56 7.54 22.87
N ARG A 234 6.83 8.55 22.37
CA ARG A 234 6.63 9.82 23.06
C ARG A 234 5.82 9.63 24.35
N ILE A 235 4.77 8.81 24.32
CA ILE A 235 3.98 8.48 25.51
C ILE A 235 4.88 7.89 26.61
N LEU A 236 5.75 6.97 26.22
CA LEU A 236 6.63 6.27 27.15
C LEU A 236 7.81 7.14 27.64
N ARG A 237 8.43 7.95 26.77
CA ARG A 237 9.60 8.76 27.13
C ARG A 237 9.26 10.08 27.81
N GLU A 238 8.18 10.70 27.39
CA GLU A 238 7.89 12.10 27.71
C GLU A 238 6.54 12.21 28.41
N ASP A 239 5.43 11.82 27.75
CA ASP A 239 4.10 12.19 28.23
C ASP A 239 3.81 11.58 29.63
N LEU A 240 3.99 10.26 29.81
CA LEU A 240 3.74 9.62 31.10
C LEU A 240 4.73 10.04 32.19
N PRO A 241 6.07 10.02 31.97
CA PRO A 241 7.02 10.46 32.99
C PRO A 241 6.82 11.93 33.39
N ASN A 242 6.58 12.82 32.43
CA ASN A 242 6.38 14.25 32.72
C ASN A 242 5.08 14.47 33.49
N LEU A 243 3.97 13.81 33.12
CA LEU A 243 2.70 13.90 33.85
C LEU A 243 2.86 13.43 35.30
N LEU A 244 3.53 12.29 35.50
CA LEU A 244 3.79 11.74 36.84
C LEU A 244 4.71 12.65 37.67
N HIS A 245 5.83 13.09 37.10
CA HIS A 245 6.79 13.96 37.79
C HIS A 245 6.16 15.30 38.15
N SER A 246 5.45 15.93 37.22
CA SER A 246 4.75 17.20 37.47
C SER A 246 3.70 17.07 38.57
N TYR A 247 2.93 15.97 38.59
CA TYR A 247 1.93 15.74 39.63
C TYR A 247 2.56 15.50 41.00
N LEU A 248 3.62 14.69 41.07
CA LEU A 248 4.32 14.39 42.33
C LEU A 248 5.09 15.59 42.90
N ALA A 249 5.52 16.53 42.05
CA ALA A 249 6.16 17.76 42.48
C ALA A 249 5.19 18.79 43.11
N LEU A 250 3.88 18.59 42.97
CA LEU A 250 2.87 19.45 43.58
C LEU A 250 2.73 19.18 45.09
N THR A 251 2.31 20.20 45.83
CA THR A 251 1.89 20.04 47.23
C THR A 251 0.62 19.18 47.34
N ASN A 252 0.39 18.54 48.48
CA ASN A 252 -0.78 17.65 48.69
C ASN A 252 -2.13 18.33 48.36
N GLN A 253 -2.26 19.63 48.68
CA GLN A 253 -3.47 20.39 48.35
C GLN A 253 -3.64 20.58 46.84
N GLN A 254 -2.57 20.94 46.14
CA GLN A 254 -2.57 21.08 44.68
C GLN A 254 -2.75 19.72 43.96
N GLN A 255 -2.23 18.64 44.53
CA GLN A 255 -2.46 17.28 44.02
C GLN A 255 -3.95 16.92 44.06
N LEU A 256 -4.65 17.23 45.15
CA LEU A 256 -6.10 17.02 45.25
C LEU A 256 -6.87 17.82 44.20
N GLU A 257 -6.50 19.08 43.96
CA GLU A 257 -7.13 19.93 42.95
C GLU A 257 -6.87 19.44 41.51
N GLN A 258 -5.67 18.91 41.24
CA GLN A 258 -5.27 18.45 39.90
C GLN A 258 -5.59 16.98 39.62
N LYS A 259 -6.10 16.24 40.61
CA LYS A 259 -6.40 14.80 40.52
C LYS A 259 -7.31 14.45 39.35
N GLU A 260 -8.38 15.20 39.12
CA GLU A 260 -9.30 14.95 38.01
C GLU A 260 -8.64 15.20 36.65
N ASN A 261 -7.81 16.24 36.55
CA ASN A 261 -7.13 16.61 35.33
C ASN A 261 -6.11 15.54 34.90
N ILE A 262 -5.33 15.01 35.85
CA ILE A 262 -4.39 13.92 35.55
C ILE A 262 -5.14 12.64 35.19
N PHE A 263 -6.25 12.33 35.87
CA PHE A 263 -7.07 11.18 35.53
C PHE A 263 -7.60 11.26 34.09
N VAL A 264 -8.15 12.41 33.69
CA VAL A 264 -8.65 12.64 32.32
C VAL A 264 -7.51 12.54 31.30
N ALA A 265 -6.32 13.06 31.60
CA ALA A 265 -5.16 12.97 30.72
C ALA A 265 -4.75 11.51 30.49
N LEU A 266 -4.65 10.70 31.56
CA LEU A 266 -4.35 9.28 31.47
C LEU A 266 -5.43 8.50 30.71
N SER A 267 -6.71 8.78 30.93
CA SER A 267 -7.81 8.16 30.18
C SER A 267 -7.74 8.48 28.68
N ARG A 268 -7.34 9.69 28.29
CA ARG A 268 -7.16 10.04 26.87
C ARG A 268 -6.00 9.26 26.24
N ILE A 269 -4.92 9.04 26.99
CA ILE A 269 -3.79 8.22 26.54
C ILE A 269 -4.25 6.76 26.36
N GLU A 270 -4.95 6.21 27.34
CA GLU A 270 -5.49 4.85 27.30
C GLU A 270 -6.41 4.63 26.08
N LEU A 271 -7.35 5.55 25.83
CA LEU A 271 -8.28 5.46 24.70
C LEU A 271 -7.55 5.43 23.35
N LYS A 272 -6.47 6.20 23.21
CA LYS A 272 -5.65 6.17 21.98
C LYS A 272 -4.96 4.83 21.81
N ILE A 273 -4.40 4.27 22.88
CA ILE A 273 -3.73 2.96 22.86
C ILE A 273 -4.74 1.86 22.49
N LEU A 274 -5.95 1.89 23.04
CA LEU A 274 -7.02 0.95 22.70
C LEU A 274 -7.47 1.04 21.23
N ALA A 275 -7.48 2.24 20.66
CA ALA A 275 -7.76 2.41 19.23
C ALA A 275 -6.71 1.73 18.35
N LEU A 276 -5.42 1.87 18.70
CA LEU A 276 -4.32 1.20 18.00
C LEU A 276 -4.45 -0.32 18.06
N ILE A 277 -4.79 -0.88 19.23
CA ILE A 277 -4.99 -2.33 19.40
C ILE A 277 -6.07 -2.83 18.43
N LYS A 278 -7.22 -2.15 18.36
CA LYS A 278 -8.32 -2.54 17.47
C LYS A 278 -7.93 -2.48 15.98
N GLU A 279 -7.15 -1.47 15.59
CA GLU A 279 -6.65 -1.37 14.21
C GLU A 279 -5.67 -2.49 13.87
N MET A 280 -4.79 -2.85 14.80
CA MET A 280 -3.86 -3.98 14.64
C MET A 280 -4.59 -5.31 14.50
N GLU A 281 -5.61 -5.57 15.32
CA GLU A 281 -6.42 -6.78 15.23
C GLU A 281 -7.11 -6.91 13.87
N LYS A 282 -7.66 -5.80 13.37
CA LYS A 282 -8.27 -5.74 12.04
C LYS A 282 -7.27 -6.06 10.94
N MET A 283 -6.06 -5.49 10.99
CA MET A 283 -5.00 -5.79 10.02
C MET A 283 -4.59 -7.26 10.01
N LYS A 284 -4.49 -7.88 11.20
CA LYS A 284 -4.18 -9.32 11.33
C LYS A 284 -5.26 -10.18 10.67
N LEU A 285 -6.54 -9.85 10.88
CA LEU A 285 -7.66 -10.57 10.30
C LEU A 285 -7.67 -10.48 8.77
N GLU A 286 -7.52 -9.27 8.22
CA GLU A 286 -7.46 -9.04 6.77
C GLU A 286 -6.30 -9.82 6.11
N ARG A 287 -5.14 -9.88 6.76
CA ARG A 287 -3.99 -10.67 6.29
C ARG A 287 -4.30 -12.16 6.28
N MET A 288 -4.94 -12.68 7.32
CA MET A 288 -5.33 -14.09 7.40
C MET A 288 -6.32 -14.46 6.29
N GLU A 289 -7.36 -13.65 6.08
CA GLU A 289 -8.34 -13.87 5.00
C GLU A 289 -7.68 -13.89 3.62
N HIS A 290 -6.71 -13.00 3.40
CA HIS A 290 -5.96 -12.98 2.16
C HIS A 290 -5.16 -14.28 1.93
N LEU A 291 -4.46 -14.77 2.96
CA LEU A 291 -3.70 -16.02 2.88
C LEU A 291 -4.61 -17.23 2.63
N LEU A 292 -5.76 -17.29 3.30
CA LEU A 292 -6.75 -18.35 3.07
C LEU A 292 -7.29 -18.32 1.64
N ARG A 293 -7.55 -17.13 1.09
CA ARG A 293 -7.99 -16.98 -0.30
C ARG A 293 -6.93 -17.45 -1.30
N LEU A 294 -5.66 -17.12 -1.07
CA LEU A 294 -4.55 -17.60 -1.90
C LEU A 294 -4.39 -19.12 -1.82
N ASN A 295 -4.56 -19.69 -0.63
CA ASN A 295 -4.48 -21.13 -0.42
C ASN A 295 -5.58 -21.87 -1.21
N LYS A 296 -6.85 -21.45 -1.08
CA LYS A 296 -7.96 -22.01 -1.86
C LYS A 296 -7.69 -22.00 -3.36
N VAL A 297 -7.22 -20.88 -3.91
CA VAL A 297 -6.89 -20.79 -5.35
C VAL A 297 -5.78 -21.75 -5.78
N ARG A 298 -4.84 -22.10 -4.89
CA ARG A 298 -3.70 -22.98 -5.20
C ARG A 298 -4.02 -24.46 -5.09
N TYR A 299 -4.90 -24.85 -4.17
CA TYR A 299 -5.07 -26.26 -3.78
C TYR A 299 -6.48 -26.81 -3.95
N ASP A 300 -7.52 -25.97 -4.09
CA ASP A 300 -8.83 -26.44 -4.55
C ASP A 300 -8.78 -26.60 -6.08
N LYS A 301 -8.33 -27.78 -6.53
CA LYS A 301 -8.54 -28.28 -7.89
C LYS A 301 -9.72 -29.24 -7.91
#